data_AF-X1AVC8-F1
#
_entry.id   AF-X1AVC8-F1
#
_cell.length_a   1.000
_cell.length_b   1.000
_cell.length_c   1.000
_cell.angle_alpha   90.00
_cell.angle_beta   90.00
_cell.angle_gamma   90.00
#
_symmetry.space_group_name_H-M   'P 1'
#
loop_
_entity.id
_entity.type
_entity.pdbx_description
1 polymer ?
#
loop_
_entity_poly.entity_id
_entity_poly.type
_entity_poly.pdbx_seq_one_letter_code
_entity_poly.pdbx_strand_id
1 'polypeptide(L)'
;MKYLLRKDVLGKVPEIEITAEEYAEFEKARNILSNALAIEEKYEIVIANYLDFEKKILDATASYMVREHLDYSDFFEVRLGLNIRLVNLLTAARLYVDQLNQNVRECVPNVPDAEEVVKKFFSKEYDENKEYRFLEALRNYIQHRGIPVHWTQQGGRWTSLKDDGFLEYYMELASQRSYLEEDPKFKKIILVEL
;
A
#
# COMPACT_ATOMS: atom_id res chain seq x y z
N MET A 1 -14.18 25.28 38.56
CA MET A 1 -14.45 25.15 37.12
C MET A 1 -15.53 24.10 36.95
N LYS A 2 -16.48 24.30 36.03
CA LYS A 2 -17.51 23.29 35.70
C LYS A 2 -17.08 22.55 34.43
N TYR A 3 -17.19 21.23 34.43
CA TYR A 3 -16.96 20.41 33.24
C TYR A 3 -18.32 19.97 32.71
N LEU A 4 -18.52 20.10 31.40
CA LEU A 4 -19.82 19.89 30.75
C LEU A 4 -19.59 19.11 29.46
N LEU A 5 -20.40 18.08 29.22
CA LEU A 5 -20.51 17.39 27.93
C LEU A 5 -21.69 17.98 27.15
N ARG A 6 -21.45 18.41 25.92
CA ARG A 6 -22.47 18.94 25.01
C ARG A 6 -22.16 18.57 23.56
N LYS A 7 -23.17 18.58 22.69
CA LYS A 7 -22.97 18.45 21.25
C LYS A 7 -22.41 19.75 20.67
N ASP A 8 -21.46 19.65 19.74
CA ASP A 8 -20.90 20.79 19.03
C ASP A 8 -21.78 21.16 17.82
N VAL A 9 -22.92 21.78 18.09
CA VAL A 9 -23.90 22.20 17.07
C VAL A 9 -24.48 23.58 17.39
N LEU A 10 -24.91 24.31 16.36
CA LEU A 10 -25.63 25.58 16.52
C LEU A 10 -27.05 25.31 17.02
N GLY A 11 -27.29 25.52 18.31
CA GLY A 11 -28.62 25.39 18.92
C GLY A 11 -28.59 25.24 20.44
N LYS A 12 -29.78 25.18 21.07
CA LYS A 12 -29.89 24.76 22.47
C LYS A 12 -29.66 23.26 22.55
N VAL A 13 -28.57 22.88 23.19
CA VAL A 13 -28.18 21.48 23.41
C VAL A 13 -28.30 21.15 24.90
N PRO A 14 -28.74 19.94 25.26
CA PRO A 14 -28.68 19.50 26.64
C PRO A 14 -27.22 19.48 27.10
N GLU A 15 -26.98 20.05 28.28
CA GLU A 15 -25.68 20.05 28.95
C GLU A 15 -25.70 18.97 30.03
N ILE A 16 -24.71 18.09 30.00
CA ILE A 16 -24.52 17.06 31.03
C ILE A 16 -23.32 17.50 31.86
N GLU A 17 -23.51 17.72 33.14
CA GLU A 17 -22.39 18.02 34.05
C GLU A 17 -21.58 16.75 34.27
N ILE A 18 -20.27 16.85 34.10
CA ILE A 18 -19.32 15.75 34.28
C ILE A 18 -18.28 16.15 35.32
N THR A 19 -17.57 15.17 35.86
CA THR A 19 -16.45 15.42 36.77
C THR A 19 -15.18 15.78 36.01
N ALA A 20 -14.17 16.30 36.73
CA ALA A 20 -12.87 16.59 36.15
C ALA A 20 -12.15 15.31 35.70
N GLU A 21 -12.36 14.22 36.44
CA GLU A 21 -11.84 12.89 36.16
C GLU A 21 -12.45 12.33 34.87
N GLU A 22 -13.77 12.42 34.71
CA GLU A 22 -14.49 11.99 33.50
C GLU A 22 -14.02 12.76 32.27
N TYR A 23 -13.81 14.08 32.41
CA TYR A 23 -13.26 14.89 31.32
C TYR A 23 -11.89 14.37 30.85
N ALA A 24 -10.98 14.09 31.79
CA ALA A 24 -9.64 13.58 31.46
C ALA A 24 -9.69 12.19 30.82
N GLU A 25 -10.60 11.32 31.26
CA GLU A 25 -10.82 10.00 30.65
C GLU A 25 -11.36 10.13 29.22
N PHE A 26 -12.34 11.01 28.98
CA PHE A 26 -12.88 11.23 27.64
C PHE A 26 -11.86 11.87 26.70
N GLU A 27 -11.05 12.81 27.19
CA GLU A 27 -9.97 13.39 26.40
C GLU A 27 -8.95 12.32 25.98
N LYS A 28 -8.54 11.45 26.92
CA LYS A 28 -7.65 10.33 26.64
C LYS A 28 -8.28 9.36 25.63
N ALA A 29 -9.53 8.97 25.83
CA ALA A 29 -10.24 8.07 24.94
C ALA A 29 -10.38 8.64 23.52
N ARG A 30 -10.70 9.93 23.38
CA ARG A 30 -10.79 10.62 22.10
C ARG A 30 -9.45 10.59 21.36
N ASN A 31 -8.34 10.86 22.06
CA ASN A 31 -7.01 10.83 21.46
C ASN A 31 -6.65 9.42 20.98
N ILE A 32 -6.90 8.39 21.79
CA ILE A 32 -6.67 6.99 21.40
C ILE A 32 -7.49 6.62 20.16
N LEU A 33 -8.80 6.90 20.16
CA LEU A 33 -9.69 6.56 19.05
C LEU A 33 -9.32 7.32 17.77
N SER A 34 -8.92 8.58 17.87
CA SER A 34 -8.50 9.37 16.69
C SER A 34 -7.22 8.82 16.06
N ASN A 35 -6.27 8.37 16.89
CA ASN A 35 -5.04 7.75 16.39
C ASN A 35 -5.30 6.35 15.81
N ALA A 36 -6.21 5.57 16.41
CA ALA A 36 -6.63 4.28 15.88
C ALA A 36 -7.30 4.43 14.51
N LEU A 37 -8.24 5.38 14.38
CA LEU A 37 -8.87 5.71 13.10
C LEU A 37 -7.82 6.14 12.05
N ALA A 38 -6.84 6.96 12.44
CA ALA A 38 -5.78 7.37 11.53
C ALA A 38 -4.92 6.18 11.03
N ILE A 39 -4.77 5.12 11.83
CA ILE A 39 -4.12 3.87 11.39
C ILE A 39 -4.99 3.17 10.34
N GLU A 40 -6.28 3.03 10.62
CA GLU A 40 -7.25 2.38 9.72
C GLU A 40 -7.33 3.11 8.37
N GLU A 41 -7.43 4.45 8.37
CA GLU A 41 -7.47 5.25 7.15
C GLU A 41 -6.22 5.06 6.28
N LYS A 42 -5.04 4.99 6.91
CA LYS A 42 -3.77 4.76 6.17
C LYS A 42 -3.69 3.35 5.62
N TYR A 43 -4.20 2.37 6.35
CA TYR A 43 -4.29 1.00 5.85
C TYR A 43 -5.25 0.92 4.65
N GLU A 44 -6.40 1.58 4.72
CA GLU A 44 -7.36 1.66 3.62
C GLU A 44 -6.73 2.29 2.37
N ILE A 45 -5.88 3.32 2.53
CA ILE A 45 -5.13 3.88 1.39
C ILE A 45 -4.25 2.82 0.72
N VAL A 46 -3.58 1.94 1.48
CA VAL A 46 -2.78 0.85 0.91
C VAL A 46 -3.67 -0.14 0.13
N ILE A 47 -4.78 -0.56 0.73
CA ILE A 47 -5.73 -1.49 0.13
C ILE A 47 -6.35 -0.91 -1.16
N ALA A 48 -6.75 0.36 -1.14
CA ALA A 48 -7.29 1.04 -2.31
C ALA A 48 -6.27 1.11 -3.45
N ASN A 49 -5.00 1.42 -3.16
CA ASN A 49 -3.94 1.44 -4.18
C ASN A 49 -3.64 0.04 -4.73
N TYR A 50 -3.69 -1.00 -3.89
CA TYR A 50 -3.54 -2.37 -4.34
C TYR A 50 -4.67 -2.77 -5.28
N LEU A 51 -5.91 -2.50 -4.88
CA LEU A 51 -7.09 -2.78 -5.69
C LEU A 51 -7.07 -2.04 -7.03
N ASP A 52 -6.65 -0.77 -7.05
CA ASP A 52 -6.54 0.01 -8.28
C ASP A 52 -5.45 -0.52 -9.22
N PHE A 53 -4.35 -1.03 -8.66
CA PHE A 53 -3.31 -1.70 -9.43
C PHE A 53 -3.82 -2.99 -10.08
N GLU A 54 -4.47 -3.87 -9.31
CA GLU A 54 -5.06 -5.12 -9.80
C GLU A 54 -6.15 -4.85 -10.86
N LYS A 55 -7.04 -3.89 -10.62
CA LYS A 55 -8.05 -3.48 -11.60
C LYS A 55 -7.43 -3.06 -12.92
N LYS A 56 -6.31 -2.31 -12.90
CA LYS A 56 -5.64 -1.90 -14.14
C LYS A 56 -5.07 -3.08 -14.92
N ILE A 57 -4.53 -4.09 -14.23
CA ILE A 57 -4.05 -5.33 -14.87
C ILE A 57 -5.24 -6.05 -15.52
N LEU A 58 -6.34 -6.20 -14.78
CA LEU A 58 -7.56 -6.83 -15.27
C LEU A 58 -8.15 -6.08 -16.48
N ASP A 59 -8.30 -4.76 -16.39
CA ASP A 59 -8.83 -3.92 -17.46
C ASP A 59 -7.98 -4.01 -18.73
N ALA A 60 -6.66 -4.02 -18.57
CA ALA A 60 -5.74 -4.16 -19.70
C ALA A 60 -5.82 -5.57 -20.33
N THR A 61 -5.99 -6.60 -19.51
CA THR A 61 -6.15 -8.00 -19.97
C THR A 61 -7.49 -8.19 -20.69
N ALA A 62 -8.57 -7.63 -20.14
CA ALA A 62 -9.90 -7.67 -20.76
C ALA A 62 -9.96 -6.86 -22.08
N SER A 63 -9.26 -5.72 -22.13
CA SER A 63 -9.11 -4.93 -23.36
C SER A 63 -8.36 -5.72 -24.43
N TYR A 64 -7.26 -6.37 -24.05
CA TYR A 64 -6.47 -7.22 -24.94
C TYR A 64 -7.29 -8.39 -25.50
N MET A 65 -8.09 -9.05 -24.66
CA MET A 65 -8.98 -10.16 -25.06
C MET A 65 -9.88 -9.83 -26.26
N VAL A 66 -10.37 -8.59 -26.34
CA VAL A 66 -11.33 -8.18 -27.39
C VAL A 66 -10.64 -7.48 -28.55
N ARG A 67 -9.59 -6.69 -28.27
CA ARG A 67 -9.05 -5.75 -29.24
C ARG A 67 -7.75 -6.19 -29.89
N GLU A 68 -7.03 -7.15 -29.31
CA GLU A 68 -5.65 -7.51 -29.67
C GLU A 68 -4.80 -6.26 -29.93
N HIS A 69 -4.21 -5.67 -28.88
CA HIS A 69 -3.44 -4.44 -29.00
C HIS A 69 -2.28 -4.60 -29.99
N LEU A 70 -2.36 -3.94 -31.15
CA LEU A 70 -1.42 -4.06 -32.27
C LEU A 70 -0.47 -2.85 -32.38
N ASP A 71 -0.76 -1.75 -31.69
CA ASP A 71 0.02 -0.51 -31.81
C ASP A 71 0.89 -0.18 -30.58
N TYR A 72 1.89 0.68 -30.82
CA TYR A 72 2.82 1.12 -29.78
C TYR A 72 2.17 2.03 -28.73
N SER A 73 1.18 2.84 -29.11
CA SER A 73 0.48 3.76 -28.20
C SER A 73 -0.27 3.00 -27.11
N ASP A 74 -1.00 1.95 -27.48
CA ASP A 74 -1.73 1.08 -26.56
C ASP A 74 -0.78 0.43 -25.55
N PHE A 75 0.35 -0.10 -26.03
CA PHE A 75 1.38 -0.69 -25.17
C PHE A 75 1.98 0.34 -24.20
N PHE A 76 2.28 1.54 -24.70
CA PHE A 76 2.81 2.63 -23.89
C PHE A 76 1.83 3.06 -22.79
N GLU A 77 0.55 3.23 -23.12
CA GLU A 77 -0.49 3.62 -22.17
C GLU A 77 -0.71 2.58 -21.08
N VAL A 78 -0.73 1.29 -21.45
CA VAL A 78 -0.82 0.19 -20.49
C VAL A 78 0.36 0.22 -19.53
N ARG A 79 1.59 0.26 -20.05
CA ARG A 79 2.80 0.27 -19.23
C ARG A 79 2.89 1.51 -18.35
N LEU A 80 2.53 2.69 -18.85
CA LEU A 80 2.50 3.93 -18.07
C LEU A 80 1.47 3.83 -16.94
N GLY A 81 0.27 3.33 -17.22
CA GLY A 81 -0.80 3.16 -16.25
C GLY A 81 -0.45 2.18 -15.12
N LEU A 82 0.27 1.10 -15.44
CA LEU A 82 0.82 0.15 -14.47
C LEU A 82 1.91 0.78 -13.61
N ASN A 83 2.83 1.51 -14.22
CA ASN A 83 3.89 2.23 -13.51
C ASN A 83 3.30 3.21 -12.48
N ILE A 84 2.37 4.07 -12.87
CA ILE A 84 1.76 5.06 -11.97
C ILE A 84 1.14 4.37 -10.74
N ARG A 85 0.37 3.30 -10.95
CA ARG A 85 -0.31 2.59 -9.87
C ARG A 85 0.65 1.82 -8.96
N LEU A 86 1.68 1.20 -9.52
CA LEU A 86 2.69 0.49 -8.73
C LEU A 86 3.53 1.47 -7.89
N VAL A 87 3.87 2.65 -8.44
CA VAL A 87 4.53 3.72 -7.68
C VAL A 87 3.64 4.19 -6.52
N ASN A 88 2.35 4.40 -6.77
CA ASN A 88 1.41 4.83 -5.74
C ASN A 88 1.25 3.77 -4.64
N LEU A 89 1.13 2.49 -5.02
CA LEU A 89 1.06 1.37 -4.06
C LEU A 89 2.29 1.30 -3.16
N LEU A 90 3.50 1.33 -3.75
CA LEU A 90 4.75 1.28 -2.98
C LEU A 90 4.93 2.51 -2.08
N THR A 91 4.42 3.66 -2.52
CA THR A 91 4.44 4.90 -1.73
C THR A 91 3.45 4.82 -0.57
N ALA A 92 2.24 4.33 -0.80
CA ALA A 92 1.21 4.12 0.22
C ALA A 92 1.66 3.10 1.27
N ALA A 93 2.22 1.97 0.83
CA ALA A 93 2.75 0.95 1.74
C ALA A 93 3.82 1.53 2.68
N ARG A 94 4.75 2.34 2.13
CA ARG A 94 5.78 2.96 2.95
C ARG A 94 5.23 4.04 3.89
N LEU A 95 4.27 4.85 3.44
CA LEU A 95 3.58 5.82 4.28
C LEU A 95 2.95 5.14 5.50
N TYR A 96 2.30 4.00 5.29
CA TYR A 96 1.70 3.21 6.36
C TYR A 96 2.75 2.73 7.37
N VAL A 97 3.83 2.10 6.90
CA VAL A 97 4.93 1.61 7.77
C VAL A 97 5.57 2.74 8.59
N ASP A 98 5.86 3.88 7.95
CA ASP A 98 6.52 5.01 8.62
C ASP A 98 5.62 5.64 9.70
N GLN A 99 4.33 5.81 9.39
CA GLN A 99 3.40 6.47 10.31
C GLN A 99 2.81 5.56 11.38
N LEU A 100 2.78 4.24 11.17
CA LEU A 100 2.21 3.29 12.13
C LEU A 100 2.90 3.41 13.50
N ASN A 101 4.24 3.52 13.51
CA ASN A 101 5.02 3.67 14.73
C ASN A 101 4.56 4.84 15.61
N GLN A 102 4.27 5.99 14.99
CA GLN A 102 3.86 7.20 15.71
C GLN A 102 2.44 7.05 16.29
N ASN A 103 1.49 6.55 15.50
CA ASN A 103 0.10 6.45 15.97
C ASN A 103 -0.08 5.34 17.00
N VAL A 104 0.70 4.25 16.92
CA VAL A 104 0.61 3.12 17.89
C VAL A 104 0.97 3.59 19.30
N ARG A 105 2.02 4.41 19.46
CA ARG A 105 2.38 4.95 20.76
C ARG A 105 1.25 5.75 21.41
N GLU A 106 0.55 6.55 20.62
CA GLU A 106 -0.59 7.34 21.10
C GLU A 106 -1.82 6.47 21.40
N CYS A 107 -1.97 5.32 20.74
CA CYS A 107 -3.04 4.37 21.01
C CYS A 107 -2.83 3.57 22.30
N VAL A 108 -1.58 3.20 22.61
CA VAL A 108 -1.22 2.41 23.79
C VAL A 108 -0.24 3.14 24.71
N PRO A 109 -0.64 4.26 25.34
CA PRO A 109 0.26 5.10 26.13
C PRO A 109 0.82 4.41 27.38
N ASN A 110 0.21 3.29 27.81
CA ASN A 110 0.65 2.51 28.96
C ASN A 110 1.71 1.44 28.60
N VAL A 111 2.05 1.28 27.32
CA VAL A 111 2.99 0.27 26.83
C VAL A 111 4.24 0.98 26.28
N PRO A 112 5.29 1.15 27.10
CA PRO A 112 6.45 1.98 26.76
C PRO A 112 7.29 1.42 25.60
N ASP A 113 7.18 0.13 25.31
CA ASP A 113 7.91 -0.60 24.26
C ASP A 113 7.10 -0.81 22.97
N ALA A 114 5.90 -0.23 22.86
CA ALA A 114 5.01 -0.46 21.72
C ALA A 114 5.64 -0.13 20.36
N GLU A 115 6.40 0.97 20.27
CA GLU A 115 7.14 1.33 19.05
C GLU A 115 8.21 0.28 18.68
N GLU A 116 8.89 -0.28 19.68
CA GLU A 116 9.94 -1.26 19.47
C GLU A 116 9.37 -2.59 18.99
N VAL A 117 8.20 -2.99 19.53
CA VAL A 117 7.47 -4.18 19.08
C VAL A 117 7.10 -4.07 17.59
N VAL A 118 6.54 -2.93 17.17
CA VAL A 118 6.18 -2.70 15.76
C VAL A 118 7.41 -2.68 14.86
N LYS A 119 8.50 -2.02 15.27
CA LYS A 119 9.75 -2.04 14.50
C LYS A 119 10.33 -3.45 14.36
N LYS A 120 10.31 -4.25 15.43
CA LYS A 120 10.76 -5.65 15.39
C LYS A 120 9.91 -6.48 14.45
N PHE A 121 8.60 -6.25 14.41
CA PHE A 121 7.71 -6.93 13.47
C PHE A 121 8.11 -6.67 12.01
N PHE A 122 8.25 -5.40 11.61
CA PHE A 122 8.69 -5.08 10.24
C PHE A 122 10.12 -5.54 9.92
N SER A 123 11.03 -5.46 10.89
CA SER A 123 12.40 -5.98 10.72
C SER A 123 12.38 -7.48 10.45
N LYS A 124 11.57 -8.23 11.21
CA LYS A 124 11.42 -9.67 11.03
C LYS A 124 10.87 -10.00 9.63
N GLU A 125 9.81 -9.33 9.20
CA GLU A 125 9.25 -9.55 7.86
C GLU A 125 10.23 -9.18 6.74
N TYR A 126 11.04 -8.14 6.94
CA TYR A 126 12.12 -7.78 6.01
C TYR A 126 13.21 -8.86 5.96
N ASP A 127 13.59 -9.45 7.10
CA ASP A 127 14.65 -10.46 7.17
C ASP A 127 14.18 -11.83 6.65
N GLU A 128 12.90 -12.17 6.83
CA GLU A 128 12.34 -13.47 6.45
C GLU A 128 11.85 -13.53 4.99
N ASN A 129 11.41 -12.42 4.40
CA ASN A 129 10.80 -12.40 3.06
C ASN A 129 11.67 -11.68 2.02
N LYS A 130 12.17 -12.42 1.03
CA LYS A 130 12.97 -11.84 -0.07
C LYS A 130 12.15 -10.89 -0.96
N GLU A 131 10.86 -11.19 -1.16
CA GLU A 131 9.93 -10.38 -1.94
C GLU A 131 9.71 -9.02 -1.26
N TYR A 132 9.61 -8.99 0.07
CA TYR A 132 9.52 -7.75 0.84
C TYR A 132 10.75 -6.87 0.62
N ARG A 133 11.95 -7.46 0.76
CA ARG A 133 13.22 -6.74 0.50
C ARG A 133 13.30 -6.20 -0.91
N PHE A 134 12.86 -6.99 -1.89
CA PHE A 134 12.81 -6.56 -3.27
C PHE A 134 11.88 -5.37 -3.47
N LEU A 135 10.65 -5.42 -2.96
CA LEU A 135 9.70 -4.31 -3.10
C LEU A 135 10.19 -3.05 -2.40
N GLU A 136 10.84 -3.16 -1.24
CA GLU A 136 11.45 -2.01 -0.57
C GLU A 136 12.63 -1.42 -1.37
N ALA A 137 13.49 -2.27 -1.93
CA ALA A 137 14.58 -1.83 -2.79
C ALA A 137 14.07 -1.19 -4.09
N LEU A 138 13.06 -1.79 -4.71
CA LEU A 138 12.39 -1.26 -5.89
C LEU A 138 11.77 0.10 -5.61
N ARG A 139 11.08 0.27 -4.48
CA ARG A 139 10.56 1.57 -4.05
C ARG A 139 11.66 2.61 -3.91
N ASN A 140 12.80 2.27 -3.29
CA ASN A 140 13.91 3.21 -3.14
C ASN A 140 14.52 3.61 -4.49
N TYR A 141 14.58 2.69 -5.45
CA TYR A 141 14.97 2.99 -6.83
C TYR A 141 14.01 3.98 -7.51
N ILE A 142 12.70 3.75 -7.37
CA ILE A 142 11.65 4.62 -7.94
C ILE A 142 11.78 6.06 -7.44
N GLN A 143 12.05 6.25 -6.15
CA GLN A 143 12.13 7.59 -5.57
C GLN A 143 13.29 8.44 -6.08
N HIS A 144 14.32 7.80 -6.64
CA HIS A 144 15.56 8.49 -6.95
C HIS A 144 15.91 8.47 -8.43
N ARG A 145 15.51 7.44 -9.19
CA ARG A 145 16.15 7.18 -10.49
C ARG A 145 15.26 6.64 -11.61
N GLY A 146 14.15 5.96 -11.33
CA GLY A 146 13.43 5.27 -12.41
C GLY A 146 11.97 4.92 -12.14
N ILE A 147 11.42 4.09 -13.02
CA ILE A 147 10.05 3.58 -12.99
C ILE A 147 10.07 2.06 -12.72
N PRO A 148 9.07 1.48 -12.04
CA PRO A 148 9.18 0.09 -11.59
C PRO A 148 8.97 -0.97 -12.67
N VAL A 149 8.16 -0.70 -13.70
CA VAL A 149 7.77 -1.67 -14.73
C VAL A 149 8.52 -1.37 -16.02
N HIS A 150 9.48 -2.24 -16.34
CA HIS A 150 10.32 -2.14 -17.54
C HIS A 150 9.77 -2.97 -18.69
N TRP A 151 9.15 -4.11 -18.37
CA TRP A 151 8.62 -5.07 -19.33
C TRP A 151 7.19 -5.47 -18.98
N THR A 152 6.38 -5.68 -20.02
CA THR A 152 5.02 -6.19 -19.92
C THR A 152 4.76 -7.12 -21.09
N GLN A 153 4.04 -8.21 -20.86
CA GLN A 153 3.56 -9.11 -21.90
C GLN A 153 2.08 -9.39 -21.68
N GLN A 154 1.32 -9.45 -22.77
CA GLN A 154 -0.06 -9.92 -22.77
C GLN A 154 -0.13 -11.18 -23.63
N GLY A 155 -1.04 -12.08 -23.29
CA GLY A 155 -1.17 -13.33 -24.02
C GLY A 155 -2.47 -14.05 -23.72
N GLY A 156 -2.70 -15.12 -24.46
CA GLY A 156 -3.79 -16.06 -24.25
C GLY A 156 -3.27 -17.48 -24.32
N ARG A 157 -3.75 -18.36 -23.44
CA ARG A 157 -3.41 -19.79 -23.46
C ARG A 157 -4.67 -20.62 -23.28
N TRP A 158 -4.78 -21.71 -24.04
CA TRP A 158 -5.82 -22.71 -23.83
C TRP A 158 -5.50 -23.52 -22.58
N THR A 159 -6.44 -23.61 -21.65
CA THR A 159 -6.27 -24.39 -20.40
C THR A 159 -6.27 -25.90 -20.65
N SER A 160 -6.88 -26.33 -21.75
CA SER A 160 -6.88 -27.72 -22.22
C SER A 160 -6.94 -27.74 -23.74
N LEU A 161 -6.22 -28.66 -24.36
CA LEU A 161 -6.29 -28.95 -25.80
C LEU A 161 -7.33 -30.06 -26.12
N LYS A 162 -8.02 -30.58 -25.11
CA LYS A 162 -9.14 -31.52 -25.24
C LYS A 162 -10.48 -30.76 -25.15
N ASP A 163 -11.59 -31.48 -25.31
CA ASP A 163 -12.94 -30.95 -25.09
C ASP A 163 -13.04 -30.26 -23.71
N ASP A 164 -13.77 -29.13 -23.65
CA ASP A 164 -14.00 -28.25 -22.48
C ASP A 164 -12.84 -27.32 -22.05
N GLY A 165 -11.88 -27.03 -22.94
CA GLY A 165 -10.86 -26.01 -22.70
C GLY A 165 -11.41 -24.57 -22.71
N PHE A 166 -10.93 -23.74 -21.79
CA PHE A 166 -11.15 -22.28 -21.80
C PHE A 166 -9.92 -21.57 -22.36
N LEU A 167 -10.15 -20.46 -23.07
CA LEU A 167 -9.07 -19.55 -23.46
C LEU A 167 -8.83 -18.55 -22.31
N GLU A 168 -7.75 -18.75 -21.56
CA GLU A 168 -7.33 -17.89 -20.45
C GLU A 168 -6.44 -16.78 -20.98
N TYR A 169 -6.80 -15.53 -20.71
CA TYR A 169 -5.99 -14.36 -21.01
C TYR A 169 -5.20 -13.92 -19.80
N TYR A 170 -3.97 -13.48 -20.01
CA TYR A 170 -3.08 -13.08 -18.94
C TYR A 170 -2.26 -11.84 -19.31
N MET A 171 -1.76 -11.19 -18.26
CA MET A 171 -0.76 -10.13 -18.34
C MET A 171 0.37 -10.46 -17.37
N GLU A 172 1.60 -10.33 -17.87
CA GLU A 172 2.81 -10.38 -17.07
C GLU A 172 3.48 -9.01 -17.07
N LEU A 173 4.12 -8.66 -15.96
CA LEU A 173 4.93 -7.46 -15.82
C LEU A 173 6.19 -7.77 -15.03
N ALA A 174 7.28 -7.07 -15.35
CA ALA A 174 8.55 -7.28 -14.69
C ALA A 174 9.41 -6.00 -14.62
N SER A 175 10.19 -5.91 -13.54
CA SER A 175 11.35 -5.03 -13.44
C SER A 175 12.56 -5.78 -14.00
N GLN A 176 13.09 -5.29 -15.13
CA GLN A 176 14.28 -5.88 -15.74
C GLN A 176 15.53 -5.62 -14.88
N ARG A 177 16.30 -6.69 -14.65
CA ARG A 177 17.54 -6.67 -13.85
C ARG A 177 18.58 -5.68 -14.38
N SER A 178 18.77 -5.61 -15.70
CA SER A 178 19.72 -4.69 -16.34
C SER A 178 19.51 -3.24 -15.92
N TYR A 179 18.26 -2.77 -15.95
CA TYR A 179 17.90 -1.41 -15.54
C TYR A 179 18.08 -1.14 -14.04
N LEU A 180 17.89 -2.16 -13.19
CA LEU A 180 18.11 -2.03 -11.74
C LEU A 180 19.60 -2.01 -11.40
N GLU A 181 20.43 -2.77 -12.13
CA GLU A 181 21.88 -2.82 -11.93
C GLU A 181 22.62 -1.57 -12.41
N GLU A 182 22.01 -0.78 -13.31
CA GLU A 182 22.52 0.53 -13.71
C GLU A 182 22.56 1.53 -12.53
N ASP A 183 21.76 1.31 -11.49
CA ASP A 183 21.82 2.11 -10.28
C ASP A 183 22.90 1.57 -9.29
N PRO A 184 24.04 2.25 -9.10
CA PRO A 184 25.04 1.90 -8.09
C PRO A 184 24.51 1.86 -6.65
N LYS A 185 23.36 2.48 -6.35
CA LYS A 185 22.73 2.43 -5.02
C LYS A 185 21.75 1.26 -4.86
N PHE A 186 21.40 0.56 -5.94
CA PHE A 186 20.57 -0.63 -5.83
C PHE A 186 21.39 -1.77 -5.19
N LYS A 187 20.85 -2.37 -4.14
CA LYS A 187 21.55 -3.44 -3.41
C LYS A 187 21.61 -4.70 -4.28
N LYS A 188 22.75 -4.96 -4.94
CA LYS A 188 22.95 -6.12 -5.81
C LYS A 188 22.66 -7.47 -5.14
N ILE A 189 22.86 -7.56 -3.82
CA ILE A 189 22.55 -8.77 -3.06
C ILE A 189 21.08 -9.18 -3.19
N ILE A 190 20.16 -8.21 -3.25
CA ILE A 190 18.72 -8.46 -3.40
C ILE A 190 18.41 -9.05 -4.78
N LEU A 191 19.15 -8.67 -5.83
CA LEU A 191 18.99 -9.23 -7.18
C LEU A 191 19.55 -10.65 -7.32
N VAL A 192 20.37 -11.11 -6.37
CA VAL A 192 20.91 -12.47 -6.36
C VAL A 192 19.97 -13.44 -5.64
N GLU A 193 19.10 -12.93 -4.76
CA GLU A 193 18.11 -13.71 -4.00
C GLU A 193 16.85 -14.08 -4.82
N LEU A 194 16.63 -13.40 -5.95
CA LEU A 194 15.48 -13.56 -6.85
C LEU A 194 15.80 -14.53 -7.99
#